data_AF-A0A1V5UI10-F1
#
_entry.id   AF-A0A1V5UI10-F1
#
_cell.length_a   1.000
_cell.length_b   1.000
_cell.length_c   1.000
_cell.angle_alpha   90.00
_cell.angle_beta   90.00
_cell.angle_gamma   90.00
#
_symmetry.space_group_name_H-M   'P 1'
#
loop_
_entity.id
_entity.type
_entity.pdbx_description
1 polymer ?
#
loop_
_entity_poly.entity_id
_entity_poly.type
_entity_poly.pdbx_seq_one_letter_code
_entity_poly.pdbx_strand_id
1 'polypeptide(L)'
;MAETTKLDADKILKKKFKAKNGGYDALEVDTFFDLVRSDYEAMIKLQEEIEILRNKSEQQLAKIVNLEALNLQYKRKVEELERLVNKGGTAMENLRKIDRYERQLWKLGIDPSKLK
;
A
#
# COMPACT_ATOMS: atom_id res chain seq x y z
N MET A 1 4.06 -14.63 -16.36
CA MET A 1 3.30 -15.87 -16.55
C MET A 1 2.96 -15.96 -18.02
N ALA A 2 3.86 -16.52 -18.82
CA ALA A 2 3.65 -16.67 -20.25
C ALA A 2 3.30 -18.13 -20.50
N GLU A 3 2.00 -18.45 -20.45
CA GLU A 3 1.46 -19.67 -21.04
C GLU A 3 0.62 -19.25 -22.26
N THR A 4 1.11 -19.49 -23.48
CA THR A 4 0.79 -20.69 -24.29
C THR A 4 -0.70 -20.85 -24.65
N THR A 5 -1.45 -19.77 -24.83
CA THR A 5 -2.73 -19.84 -25.54
C THR A 5 -2.50 -20.20 -27.01
N LYS A 6 -2.80 -21.47 -27.36
CA LYS A 6 -2.66 -22.00 -28.72
C LYS A 6 -3.72 -21.45 -29.68
N LEU A 7 -4.83 -20.98 -29.14
CA LEU A 7 -5.99 -20.45 -29.86
C LEU A 7 -6.38 -19.09 -29.28
N ASP A 8 -6.90 -18.23 -30.14
CA ASP A 8 -7.57 -16.98 -29.80
C ASP A 8 -8.93 -16.95 -30.50
N ALA A 9 -9.83 -16.08 -30.04
CA ALA A 9 -11.20 -15.98 -30.58
C ALA A 9 -11.22 -15.78 -32.11
N ASP A 10 -10.23 -15.03 -32.62
CA ASP A 10 -10.12 -14.68 -34.02
C ASP A 10 -9.64 -15.86 -34.89
N LYS A 11 -8.73 -16.70 -34.36
CA LYS A 11 -8.32 -17.98 -34.97
C LYS A 11 -9.46 -18.99 -34.97
N ILE A 12 -10.28 -19.02 -33.93
CA ILE A 12 -11.46 -19.89 -33.86
C ILE A 12 -12.44 -19.48 -34.98
N LEU A 13 -12.76 -18.19 -35.10
CA LEU A 13 -13.64 -17.67 -36.13
C LEU A 13 -13.15 -17.95 -37.56
N LYS A 14 -11.85 -17.79 -37.80
CA LYS A 14 -11.26 -17.94 -39.14
C LYS A 14 -10.94 -19.39 -39.49
N LYS A 15 -11.17 -20.35 -38.59
CA LYS A 15 -10.79 -21.74 -38.80
C LYS A 15 -11.68 -22.39 -39.84
N LYS A 16 -11.08 -22.77 -40.99
CA LYS A 16 -11.75 -23.60 -42.00
C LYS A 16 -11.43 -25.06 -41.78
N PHE A 17 -12.47 -25.87 -41.64
CA PHE A 17 -12.36 -27.33 -41.55
C PHE A 17 -12.45 -27.97 -42.94
N LYS A 18 -11.77 -29.11 -43.12
CA LYS A 18 -11.91 -29.92 -44.34
C LYS A 18 -13.07 -30.89 -44.13
N ALA A 19 -14.06 -30.85 -45.01
CA ALA A 19 -15.15 -31.82 -45.00
C ALA A 19 -14.61 -33.22 -45.37
N LYS A 20 -15.06 -34.24 -44.64
CA LYS A 20 -14.77 -35.65 -44.91
C LYS A 20 -16.09 -36.42 -44.84
N ASN A 21 -16.26 -37.44 -45.69
CA ASN A 21 -17.44 -38.29 -45.65
C ASN A 21 -17.62 -38.94 -44.26
N GLY A 22 -18.80 -38.77 -43.66
CA GLY A 22 -19.09 -39.21 -42.30
C GLY A 22 -18.56 -38.28 -41.19
N GLY A 23 -18.18 -37.05 -41.51
CA GLY A 23 -17.81 -36.03 -40.53
C GLY A 23 -19.02 -35.39 -39.83
N TYR A 24 -18.74 -34.54 -38.84
CA TYR A 24 -19.74 -33.76 -38.13
C TYR A 24 -20.49 -32.80 -39.05
N ASP A 25 -21.73 -32.47 -38.68
CA ASP A 25 -22.54 -31.48 -39.38
C ASP A 25 -21.89 -30.09 -39.25
N ALA A 26 -21.78 -29.37 -40.37
CA ALA A 26 -21.08 -28.09 -40.41
C ALA A 26 -21.80 -27.00 -39.60
N LEU A 27 -23.15 -26.98 -39.59
CA LEU A 27 -23.93 -26.01 -38.83
C LEU A 27 -23.82 -26.28 -37.33
N GLU A 28 -23.85 -27.54 -36.92
CA GLU A 28 -23.66 -27.92 -35.52
C GLU A 28 -22.26 -27.51 -35.03
N VAL A 29 -21.23 -27.75 -35.85
CA VAL A 29 -19.86 -27.34 -35.54
C VAL A 29 -19.72 -25.82 -35.43
N ASP A 30 -20.27 -25.07 -36.37
CA ASP A 30 -20.20 -23.59 -36.35
C ASP A 30 -20.90 -23.01 -35.12
N THR A 31 -22.13 -23.46 -34.83
CA THR A 31 -22.88 -23.01 -33.64
C THR A 31 -22.18 -23.34 -32.33
N PHE A 32 -21.50 -24.49 -32.24
CA PHE A 32 -20.67 -24.82 -31.08
C PHE A 32 -19.45 -23.90 -30.98
N PHE A 33 -18.76 -23.63 -32.09
CA PHE A 33 -17.60 -22.75 -32.08
C PHE A 33 -17.93 -21.28 -31.81
N ASP A 34 -19.14 -20.82 -32.11
CA ASP A 34 -19.63 -19.51 -31.68
C ASP A 34 -19.68 -19.39 -30.15
N LEU A 35 -20.14 -20.44 -29.45
CA LEU A 35 -20.13 -20.49 -27.98
C LEU A 35 -18.70 -20.50 -27.44
N VAL A 36 -17.85 -21.38 -27.98
CA VAL A 36 -16.42 -21.46 -27.58
C VAL A 36 -15.73 -20.12 -27.80
N ARG A 37 -16.02 -19.43 -28.90
CA ARG A 37 -15.47 -18.11 -29.18
C ARG A 37 -15.93 -17.08 -28.14
N SER A 38 -17.22 -17.06 -27.81
CA SER A 38 -17.78 -16.17 -26.79
C SER A 38 -17.08 -16.36 -25.44
N ASP A 39 -16.83 -17.61 -25.03
CA ASP A 39 -16.12 -17.92 -23.80
C ASP A 39 -14.67 -17.41 -23.82
N TYR A 40 -13.98 -17.54 -24.97
CA TYR A 40 -12.64 -16.99 -25.14
C TYR A 40 -12.62 -15.46 -25.04
N GLU A 41 -13.59 -14.77 -25.62
CA GLU A 41 -13.72 -13.32 -25.50
C GLU A 41 -13.98 -12.90 -24.04
N ALA A 42 -14.79 -13.65 -23.30
CA ALA A 42 -15.03 -13.42 -21.88
C ALA A 42 -13.77 -13.66 -21.03
N MET A 43 -13.01 -14.73 -21.32
CA MET A 43 -11.74 -15.04 -20.64
C MET A 43 -10.69 -13.95 -20.86
N ILE A 44 -10.60 -13.37 -22.06
CA ILE A 44 -9.68 -12.26 -22.34
C ILE A 44 -10.00 -11.07 -21.46
N LYS A 45 -11.28 -10.67 -21.36
CA LYS A 45 -11.70 -9.56 -20.49
C LYS A 45 -11.38 -9.82 -19.02
N LEU A 46 -11.60 -11.05 -18.55
CA LEU A 46 -11.25 -11.44 -17.18
C LEU A 46 -9.74 -11.38 -16.95
N GLN A 47 -8.93 -11.75 -17.95
CA GLN A 47 -7.48 -11.68 -17.85
C GLN A 47 -7.00 -10.23 -17.75
N GLU A 48 -7.56 -9.32 -18.56
CA GLU A 48 -7.30 -7.88 -18.47
C GLU A 48 -7.69 -7.34 -17.08
N GLU A 49 -8.84 -7.74 -16.55
CA GLU A 49 -9.29 -7.33 -15.22
C GLU A 49 -8.36 -7.84 -14.11
N ILE A 50 -7.92 -9.10 -14.18
CA ILE A 50 -6.95 -9.67 -13.24
C ILE A 50 -5.63 -8.87 -13.28
N GLU A 51 -5.18 -8.47 -14.46
CA GLU A 51 -3.95 -7.69 -14.59
C GLU A 51 -4.09 -6.28 -14.00
N ILE A 52 -5.23 -5.62 -14.22
CA ILE A 52 -5.57 -4.35 -13.58
C ILE A 52 -5.60 -4.49 -12.05
N LEU A 53 -6.22 -5.55 -11.55
CA LEU A 53 -6.30 -5.82 -10.10
C LEU A 53 -4.94 -6.12 -9.49
N ARG A 54 -4.08 -6.87 -10.19
CA ARG A 54 -2.69 -7.10 -9.77
C ARG A 54 -1.91 -5.80 -9.66
N ASN A 55 -1.96 -4.95 -10.70
CA ASN A 55 -1.29 -3.66 -10.70
C ASN A 55 -1.78 -2.76 -9.55
N LYS A 56 -3.09 -2.75 -9.27
CA LYS A 56 -3.66 -2.01 -8.13
C LYS A 56 -3.16 -2.56 -6.79
N SER A 57 -3.10 -3.89 -6.64
CA SER A 57 -2.61 -4.55 -5.44
C SER A 57 -1.16 -4.20 -5.16
N GLU A 58 -0.28 -4.25 -6.17
CA GLU A 58 1.13 -3.86 -6.04
C GLU A 58 1.29 -2.39 -5.64
N GLN A 59 0.51 -1.48 -6.25
CA GLN A 59 0.52 -0.06 -5.87
C GLN A 59 0.04 0.16 -4.42
N GLN A 60 -0.97 -0.59 -3.97
CA GLN A 60 -1.45 -0.50 -2.59
C GLN A 60 -0.43 -1.04 -1.60
N LEU A 61 0.22 -2.17 -1.90
CA LEU A 61 1.32 -2.70 -1.09
C LEU A 61 2.47 -1.70 -0.95
N ALA A 62 2.88 -1.06 -2.05
CA ALA A 62 3.90 -0.01 -2.00
C ALA A 62 3.49 1.18 -1.11
N LYS A 63 2.22 1.58 -1.15
CA LYS A 63 1.69 2.64 -0.26
C LYS A 63 1.70 2.19 1.20
N ILE A 64 1.30 0.96 1.50
CA ILE A 64 1.31 0.40 2.86
C ILE A 64 2.74 0.43 3.43
N VAL A 65 3.72 -0.06 2.68
CA VAL A 65 5.13 -0.06 3.12
C VAL A 65 5.63 1.36 3.44
N ASN A 66 5.31 2.34 2.59
CA ASN A 66 5.66 3.74 2.85
C ASN A 66 4.98 4.30 4.10
N LEU A 67 3.69 4.00 4.28
CA LEU A 67 2.93 4.44 5.45
C LEU A 67 3.44 3.79 6.74
N GLU A 68 3.81 2.52 6.70
CA GLU A 68 4.42 1.81 7.84
C GLU A 68 5.78 2.41 8.22
N ALA A 69 6.62 2.73 7.23
CA ALA A 69 7.90 3.40 7.45
C ALA A 69 7.71 4.78 8.10
N LEU A 70 6.76 5.58 7.59
CA LEU A 70 6.40 6.88 8.18
C LEU A 70 5.86 6.71 9.59
N ASN A 71 4.97 5.75 9.82
CA ASN A 71 4.40 5.47 11.14
C ASN A 71 5.50 5.12 12.16
N LEU A 72 6.47 4.29 11.76
CA LEU A 72 7.62 3.96 12.59
C LEU A 72 8.47 5.19 12.92
N GLN A 73 8.73 6.07 11.95
CA GLN A 73 9.45 7.33 12.18
C GLN A 73 8.69 8.23 13.15
N TYR A 74 7.38 8.40 12.97
CA TYR A 74 6.57 9.22 13.87
C TYR A 74 6.49 8.63 15.28
N LYS A 75 6.34 7.32 15.41
CA LYS A 75 6.37 6.65 16.73
C LYS A 75 7.68 6.92 17.47
N ARG A 76 8.82 6.78 16.80
CA ARG A 76 10.14 7.11 17.40
C ARG A 76 10.22 8.57 17.82
N LYS A 77 9.72 9.49 16.99
CA LYS A 77 9.72 10.92 17.30
C LYS A 77 8.79 11.25 18.49
N VAL A 78 7.64 10.60 18.57
CA VAL A 78 6.73 10.72 19.72
C VAL A 78 7.40 10.18 20.98
N GLU A 79 8.00 8.99 20.96
CA GLU A 79 8.74 8.43 22.10
C GLU A 79 9.89 9.34 22.55
N GLU A 80 10.61 9.95 21.61
CA GLU A 80 11.66 10.91 21.92
C GLU A 80 11.10 12.18 22.57
N LEU A 81 10.01 12.72 22.03
CA LEU A 81 9.33 13.88 22.61
C LEU A 81 8.76 13.56 23.99
N GLU A 82 8.17 12.37 24.19
CA GLU A 82 7.70 11.91 25.50
C GLU A 82 8.86 11.76 26.49
N ARG A 83 10.01 11.22 26.05
CA ARG A 83 11.23 11.20 26.88
C ARG A 83 11.71 12.61 27.20
N LEU A 84 11.66 13.55 26.25
CA LEU A 84 12.03 14.94 26.47
C LEU A 84 11.04 15.68 27.35
N VAL A 85 9.74 15.35 27.32
CA VAL A 85 8.72 15.88 28.22
C VAL A 85 8.91 15.30 29.62
N ASN A 86 9.16 14.00 29.74
CA ASN A 86 9.45 13.35 31.02
C ASN A 86 10.77 13.85 31.63
N LYS A 87 11.79 14.11 30.80
CA LYS A 87 13.01 14.81 31.22
C LYS A 87 12.74 16.31 31.45
N GLY A 88 11.87 16.93 30.67
CA GLY A 88 11.45 18.34 30.72
C GLY A 88 10.52 18.68 31.88
N GLY A 89 10.01 17.66 32.58
CA GLY A 89 9.59 17.76 33.98
C GLY A 89 10.66 18.46 34.80
N THR A 90 11.95 18.18 34.56
CA THR A 90 13.04 18.94 35.17
C THR A 90 13.19 20.35 34.63
N ALA A 91 12.92 20.71 33.39
CA ALA A 91 13.11 22.10 32.95
C ALA A 91 12.15 23.06 33.68
N MET A 92 10.87 22.74 33.72
CA MET A 92 9.88 23.55 34.42
C MET A 92 10.00 23.42 35.95
N GLU A 93 10.32 22.23 36.48
CA GLU A 93 10.58 22.06 37.91
C GLU A 93 11.89 22.71 38.35
N ASN A 94 12.94 22.69 37.52
CA ASN A 94 14.21 23.37 37.80
C ASN A 94 13.98 24.87 37.78
N LEU A 95 13.20 25.42 36.85
CA LEU A 95 12.79 26.83 36.89
C LEU A 95 12.02 27.17 38.18
N ARG A 96 11.09 26.31 38.62
CA ARG A 96 10.37 26.48 39.90
C ARG A 96 11.26 26.33 41.13
N LYS A 97 12.34 25.54 41.05
CA LYS A 97 13.34 25.41 42.12
C LYS A 97 14.26 26.63 42.15
N ILE A 98 14.71 27.10 40.99
CA ILE A 98 15.51 28.32 40.82
C ILE A 98 14.75 29.52 41.43
N ASP A 99 13.49 29.75 41.05
CA ASP A 99 12.66 30.83 41.64
C ASP A 99 12.53 30.72 43.17
N ARG A 100 12.42 29.49 43.72
CA ARG A 100 12.41 29.29 45.17
C ARG A 100 13.74 29.65 45.83
N TYR A 101 14.86 29.24 45.24
CA TYR A 101 16.19 29.56 45.77
C TYR A 101 16.50 31.05 45.67
N GLU A 102 16.13 31.71 44.58
CA GLU A 102 16.26 33.16 44.41
C GLU A 102 15.49 33.92 45.49
N ARG A 103 14.25 33.53 45.78
CA ARG A 103 13.46 34.14 46.87
C ARG A 103 14.08 33.92 48.25
N GLN A 104 14.74 32.78 48.49
CA GLN A 104 15.44 32.52 49.75
C GLN A 104 16.70 33.39 49.88
N LEU A 105 17.48 33.54 48.81
CA LEU A 105 18.63 34.42 48.77
C LEU A 105 18.24 35.88 49.03
N TRP A 106 17.15 36.35 48.42
CA TRP A 106 16.58 37.68 48.71
C TRP A 106 16.20 37.86 50.19
N LYS A 107 15.61 36.83 50.82
CA LYS A 107 15.29 36.86 52.26
C LYS A 107 16.53 36.89 53.16
N LEU A 108 17.65 36.35 52.69
CA LEU A 108 18.95 36.41 53.36
C LEU A 108 19.71 37.73 53.07
N GLY A 109 19.11 38.65 52.31
CA GLY A 109 19.72 39.93 51.93
C GLY A 109 20.77 39.83 50.81
N ILE A 110 20.85 38.67 50.15
CA ILE A 110 21.77 38.42 49.04
C ILE A 110 21.00 38.59 47.73
N ASP A 111 21.43 39.54 46.90
CA ASP A 111 20.86 39.79 45.58
C ASP A 111 21.33 38.70 44.59
N PRO A 112 20.45 37.80 44.13
CA PRO A 112 20.82 36.70 43.25
C PRO A 112 21.34 37.18 41.89
N SER A 113 20.93 38.38 41.43
CA SER A 113 21.32 38.94 40.14
C SER A 113 22.80 39.38 40.09
N LYS A 114 23.45 39.44 41.24
CA LYS A 114 24.86 39.85 41.40
C LYS A 114 25.81 38.67 41.62
N LEU A 115 25.29 37.45 41.73
CA LEU A 115 26.09 36.22 41.78
C LEU A 115 26.52 35.87 40.34
N LYS A 116 27.84 35.86 40.09
CA LYS A 116 28.45 35.43 38.82
C LYS A 116 28.84 33.96 38.86
#